data_AF-A0A139R4J5-F1
#
_entry.id   AF-A0A139R4J5-F1
#
_cell.length_a   1.000
_cell.length_b   1.000
_cell.length_c   1.000
_cell.angle_alpha   90.00
_cell.angle_beta   90.00
_cell.angle_gamma   90.00
#
_symmetry.space_group_name_H-M   'P 1'
#
loop_
_entity.id
_entity.type
_entity.pdbx_description
1 polymer ?
#
loop_
_entity_poly.entity_id
_entity_poly.type
_entity_poly.pdbx_seq_one_letter_code
_entity_poly.pdbx_strand_id
1 'polypeptide(L)'
;MVGQIGKGISAVVLAGLTGPVKWLFGAIFGALYAPLVITGLHHMTNAIDTQLIADAGGTGLWPMIALSNIAQGSAVLAFYVMNRHDEREAQISLPAAISAYLGVTEPALFGVNLKYVYPFVAGMIGSGIAGLFCTSFNITANAIGIGGLPGILSIQAKYMGLFAIDMVIAIVIPFVLTFIFRRVGFLTKAEDEVKSEENSQVQAVVEAKKDAEVPAGTVISIQSPLAGRAKNLSEAPDPVFAQGVMGQGVVIEPTEGELVAPVDGVVSVLFPTKHAIGLVSDEGLELLMHIGMDTVNLDGDGFTAHVKQGDRVSVGDALISFDMAAIQAAGYPVATPVIVTNQNDFQTDVTRELPCDVARGEAIFTASKL
;
A
#
# COMPACT_ATOMS: atom_id res chain seq x y z
N MET A 1 -27.77 24.73 23.07
CA MET A 1 -27.64 24.77 21.60
C MET A 1 -27.19 23.41 21.05
N VAL A 2 -26.09 22.82 21.54
CA VAL A 2 -25.59 21.48 21.12
C VAL A 2 -26.64 20.36 21.23
N GLY A 3 -27.40 20.29 22.33
CA GLY A 3 -28.45 19.28 22.50
C GLY A 3 -29.71 19.44 21.63
N GLN A 4 -29.95 20.61 21.04
CA GLN A 4 -31.07 20.81 20.09
C GLN A 4 -30.67 20.42 18.67
N ILE A 5 -29.42 20.70 18.26
CA ILE A 5 -28.86 20.30 16.97
C ILE A 5 -28.77 18.76 16.89
N GLY A 6 -28.26 18.11 17.95
CA GLY A 6 -28.19 16.63 18.01
C GLY A 6 -29.56 15.95 17.89
N LYS A 7 -30.60 16.52 18.52
CA LYS A 7 -31.98 16.03 18.39
C LYS A 7 -32.55 16.19 16.99
N GLY A 8 -32.25 17.30 16.31
CA GLY A 8 -32.68 17.53 14.92
C GLY A 8 -32.05 16.52 13.96
N ILE A 9 -30.75 16.26 14.10
CA ILE A 9 -30.03 15.27 13.28
C ILE A 9 -30.55 13.85 13.57
N SER A 10 -30.72 13.50 14.85
CA SER A 10 -31.29 12.22 15.28
C SER A 10 -32.70 12.01 14.68
N ALA A 11 -33.56 13.03 14.67
CA ALA A 11 -34.90 12.93 14.10
C ALA A 11 -34.89 12.67 12.59
N VAL A 12 -34.00 13.32 11.82
CA VAL A 12 -33.87 13.10 10.37
C VAL A 12 -33.35 11.69 10.09
N VAL A 13 -32.33 11.24 10.81
CA VAL A 13 -31.76 9.89 10.67
C VAL A 13 -32.78 8.83 11.08
N LEU A 14 -33.49 9.03 12.19
CA LEU A 14 -34.53 8.13 12.66
C LEU A 14 -35.69 8.05 11.66
N ALA A 15 -36.08 9.15 11.03
CA ALA A 15 -37.06 9.15 9.95
C ALA A 15 -36.58 8.35 8.73
N GLY A 16 -35.29 8.44 8.41
CA GLY A 16 -34.65 7.59 7.40
C GLY A 16 -34.66 6.11 7.78
N LEU A 17 -34.36 5.77 9.03
CA LEU A 17 -34.28 4.39 9.53
C LEU A 17 -35.64 3.72 9.76
N THR A 18 -36.70 4.49 10.00
CA THR A 18 -38.03 3.96 10.38
C THR A 18 -39.13 4.28 9.37
N GLY A 19 -38.88 5.18 8.43
CA GLY A 19 -39.84 5.60 7.41
C GLY A 19 -40.13 4.56 6.32
N PRO A 20 -41.06 4.87 5.39
CA PRO A 20 -41.50 3.93 4.35
C PRO A 20 -40.40 3.55 3.34
N VAL A 21 -39.32 4.34 3.27
CA VAL A 21 -38.17 4.14 2.37
C VAL A 21 -36.89 3.71 3.10
N LYS A 22 -37.01 3.20 4.32
CA LYS A 22 -35.85 2.81 5.16
C LYS A 22 -34.88 1.82 4.52
N TRP A 23 -35.39 0.92 3.67
CA TRP A 23 -34.59 -0.04 2.91
C TRP A 23 -33.61 0.68 1.97
N LEU A 24 -34.02 1.81 1.38
CA LEU A 24 -33.19 2.64 0.51
C LEU A 24 -32.17 3.43 1.32
N PHE A 25 -32.58 3.94 2.49
CA PHE A 25 -31.66 4.58 3.43
C PHE A 25 -30.53 3.62 3.83
N GLY A 26 -30.88 2.38 4.21
CA GLY A 26 -29.88 1.37 4.56
C GLY A 26 -28.97 0.99 3.39
N ALA A 27 -29.54 0.88 2.18
CA ALA A 27 -28.75 0.61 0.98
C ALA A 27 -27.70 1.69 0.71
N ILE A 28 -28.12 2.96 0.75
CA ILE A 28 -27.24 4.11 0.49
C ILE A 28 -26.22 4.26 1.61
N PHE A 29 -26.65 4.18 2.87
CA PHE A 29 -25.74 4.30 4.02
C PHE A 29 -24.68 3.20 4.00
N GLY A 30 -25.08 1.93 3.82
CA GLY A 30 -24.15 0.81 3.72
C GLY A 30 -23.14 0.96 2.58
N ALA A 31 -23.61 1.36 1.39
CA ALA A 31 -22.74 1.56 0.23
C ALA A 31 -21.75 2.72 0.43
N LEU A 32 -22.18 3.82 1.06
CA LEU A 32 -21.37 5.03 1.25
C LEU A 32 -20.54 5.03 2.54
N TYR A 33 -20.72 4.07 3.44
CA TYR A 33 -19.99 4.05 4.70
C TYR A 33 -18.48 3.93 4.50
N ALA A 34 -18.01 3.02 3.63
CA ALA A 34 -16.58 2.89 3.35
C ALA A 34 -15.94 4.19 2.80
N PRO A 35 -16.55 4.91 1.84
CA PRO A 35 -16.15 6.29 1.51
C PRO A 35 -16.07 7.26 2.70
N LEU A 36 -16.99 7.18 3.67
CA LEU A 36 -16.94 8.01 4.88
C LEU A 36 -15.77 7.62 5.80
N VAL A 37 -15.36 6.35 5.80
CA VAL A 37 -14.19 5.90 6.55
C VAL A 37 -12.92 6.55 6.02
N ILE A 38 -12.76 6.58 4.69
CA ILE A 38 -11.60 7.19 4.02
C ILE A 38 -11.42 8.65 4.42
N THR A 39 -12.52 9.39 4.56
CA THR A 39 -12.49 10.82 4.94
C THR A 39 -12.43 11.07 6.45
N GLY A 40 -12.50 10.03 7.27
CA GLY A 40 -12.61 10.15 8.74
C GLY A 40 -13.99 10.64 9.24
N LEU A 41 -14.91 11.03 8.36
CA LEU A 41 -16.24 11.53 8.72
C LEU A 41 -17.13 10.48 9.40
N HIS A 42 -16.80 9.19 9.25
CA HIS A 42 -17.51 8.10 9.91
C HIS A 42 -17.56 8.21 11.44
N HIS A 43 -16.58 8.85 12.11
CA HIS A 43 -16.65 9.07 13.57
C HIS A 43 -17.84 9.92 14.00
N MET A 44 -18.39 10.75 13.10
CA MET A 44 -19.58 11.55 13.38
C MET A 44 -20.83 10.69 13.60
N THR A 45 -20.86 9.45 13.08
CA THR A 45 -22.01 8.55 13.30
C THR A 45 -22.11 8.13 14.76
N ASN A 46 -20.99 8.01 15.50
CA ASN A 46 -21.01 7.62 16.91
C ASN A 46 -21.82 8.58 17.79
N ALA A 47 -21.78 9.88 17.49
CA ALA A 47 -22.60 10.87 18.20
C ALA A 47 -24.10 10.66 17.91
N ILE A 48 -24.45 10.31 16.68
CA ILE A 48 -25.82 10.01 16.25
C ILE A 48 -26.29 8.70 16.88
N ASP A 49 -25.47 7.64 16.85
CA ASP A 49 -25.73 6.35 17.49
C ASP A 49 -26.04 6.53 18.98
N THR A 50 -25.23 7.32 19.70
CA THR A 50 -25.43 7.61 21.12
C THR A 50 -26.79 8.29 21.36
N GLN A 51 -27.15 9.26 20.52
CA GLN A 51 -28.43 9.95 20.62
C GLN A 51 -29.61 9.02 20.31
N LEU A 52 -29.50 8.15 19.29
CA LEU A 52 -30.52 7.17 18.94
C LEU A 52 -30.73 6.14 20.06
N ILE A 53 -29.66 5.68 20.70
CA ILE A 53 -29.75 4.79 21.87
C ILE A 53 -30.52 5.46 23.00
N ALA A 54 -30.24 6.74 23.27
CA ALA A 54 -30.94 7.50 24.32
C ALA A 54 -32.42 7.76 23.99
N ASP A 55 -32.75 8.08 22.74
CA ASP A 55 -34.10 8.49 22.34
C ASP A 55 -35.01 7.29 21.99
N ALA A 56 -34.47 6.22 21.41
CA ALA A 56 -35.22 5.10 20.84
C ALA A 56 -34.90 3.73 21.46
N GLY A 57 -34.03 3.68 22.47
CA GLY A 57 -33.66 2.42 23.16
C GLY A 57 -32.75 1.49 22.35
N GLY A 58 -32.13 2.01 21.29
CA GLY A 58 -31.16 1.32 20.46
C GLY A 58 -30.82 2.10 19.20
N THR A 59 -29.82 1.64 18.46
CA THR A 59 -29.43 2.29 17.19
C THR A 59 -29.49 1.32 16.02
N GLY A 60 -29.99 1.81 14.88
CA GLY A 60 -30.00 1.10 13.61
C GLY A 60 -28.78 1.37 12.72
N LEU A 61 -27.91 2.35 13.07
CA LEU A 61 -26.72 2.64 12.27
C LEU A 61 -25.58 1.66 12.58
N TRP A 62 -25.28 1.43 13.86
CA TRP A 62 -24.20 0.54 14.29
C TRP A 62 -24.18 -0.86 13.62
N PRO A 63 -25.31 -1.57 13.46
CA PRO A 63 -25.32 -2.85 12.75
C PRO A 63 -24.82 -2.72 11.30
N MET A 64 -25.22 -1.67 10.57
CA MET A 64 -24.77 -1.43 9.20
C MET A 64 -23.27 -1.09 9.13
N ILE A 65 -22.74 -0.39 10.13
CA ILE A 65 -21.32 -0.10 10.27
C ILE A 65 -20.53 -1.41 10.42
N ALA A 66 -20.98 -2.29 11.32
CA ALA A 66 -20.34 -3.60 11.50
C ALA A 66 -20.38 -4.44 10.21
N LEU A 67 -21.50 -4.45 9.49
CA LEU A 67 -21.65 -5.14 8.20
C LEU A 67 -20.76 -4.56 7.11
N SER A 68 -20.57 -3.23 7.07
CA SER A 68 -19.64 -2.60 6.13
C SER A 68 -18.21 -3.07 6.35
N ASN A 69 -17.78 -3.21 7.61
CA ASN A 69 -16.43 -3.69 7.93
C ASN A 69 -16.23 -5.14 7.46
N ILE A 70 -17.24 -5.98 7.70
CA ILE A 70 -17.27 -7.37 7.21
C ILE A 70 -17.20 -7.39 5.68
N ALA A 71 -17.97 -6.55 5.00
CA ALA A 71 -18.02 -6.52 3.54
C ALA A 71 -16.70 -6.09 2.91
N GLN A 72 -16.06 -5.05 3.45
CA GLN A 72 -14.75 -4.61 2.98
C GLN A 72 -13.67 -5.68 3.23
N GLY A 73 -13.67 -6.31 4.42
CA GLY A 73 -12.75 -7.41 4.73
C GLY A 73 -12.95 -8.64 3.85
N SER A 74 -14.20 -8.95 3.50
CA SER A 74 -14.55 -10.09 2.64
C SER A 74 -14.13 -9.86 1.18
N ALA A 75 -14.21 -8.62 0.69
CA ALA A 75 -13.67 -8.26 -0.61
C ALA A 75 -12.14 -8.43 -0.64
N VAL A 76 -11.43 -7.98 0.41
CA VAL A 76 -9.99 -8.20 0.54
C VAL A 76 -9.65 -9.69 0.66
N LEU A 77 -10.45 -10.47 1.37
CA LEU A 77 -10.24 -11.91 1.47
C LEU A 77 -10.36 -12.60 0.11
N ALA A 78 -11.31 -12.19 -0.74
CA ALA A 78 -11.39 -12.69 -2.11
C ALA A 78 -10.15 -12.31 -2.94
N PHE A 79 -9.69 -11.06 -2.83
CA PHE A 79 -8.45 -10.60 -3.45
C PHE A 79 -7.25 -11.46 -3.00
N TYR A 80 -7.12 -11.71 -1.69
CA TYR A 80 -6.09 -12.58 -1.13
C TYR A 80 -6.16 -13.98 -1.75
N VAL A 81 -7.33 -14.62 -1.81
CA VAL A 81 -7.43 -15.98 -2.36
C VAL A 81 -6.96 -16.05 -3.82
N MET A 82 -7.22 -14.99 -4.62
CA MET A 82 -6.75 -14.91 -6.01
C MET A 82 -5.24 -14.67 -6.11
N ASN A 83 -4.66 -13.88 -5.19
CA ASN A 83 -3.27 -13.44 -5.25
C ASN A 83 -2.35 -14.11 -4.21
N ARG A 84 -2.81 -15.09 -3.45
CA ARG A 84 -2.07 -15.73 -2.34
C ARG A 84 -0.74 -16.39 -2.70
N HIS A 85 -0.48 -16.60 -3.99
CA HIS A 85 0.77 -17.17 -4.47
C HIS A 85 1.86 -16.09 -4.65
N ASP A 86 1.47 -14.82 -4.68
CA ASP A 86 2.35 -13.67 -4.60
C ASP A 86 2.59 -13.37 -3.11
N GLU A 87 3.84 -13.52 -2.67
CA GLU A 87 4.21 -13.38 -1.26
C GLU A 87 4.00 -11.96 -0.74
N ARG A 88 4.29 -10.95 -1.57
CA ARG A 88 4.11 -9.53 -1.22
C ARG A 88 2.63 -9.23 -1.01
N GLU A 89 1.79 -9.64 -1.94
CA GLU A 89 0.35 -9.42 -1.84
C GLU A 89 -0.28 -10.23 -0.71
N ALA A 90 0.19 -11.46 -0.46
CA ALA A 90 -0.28 -12.30 0.64
C ALA A 90 0.02 -11.69 2.02
N GLN A 91 1.22 -11.14 2.22
CA GLN A 91 1.65 -10.52 3.46
C GLN A 91 0.87 -9.23 3.80
N ILE A 92 0.31 -8.56 2.80
CA ILE A 92 -0.51 -7.35 3.00
C ILE A 92 -1.99 -7.71 3.16
N SER A 93 -2.53 -8.48 2.22
CA SER A 93 -3.98 -8.67 2.08
C SER A 93 -4.60 -9.54 3.18
N LEU A 94 -3.92 -10.59 3.65
CA LEU A 94 -4.46 -11.47 4.69
C LEU A 94 -4.55 -10.75 6.06
N PRO A 95 -3.50 -10.10 6.58
CA PRO A 95 -3.61 -9.32 7.82
C PRO A 95 -4.63 -8.19 7.71
N ALA A 96 -4.72 -7.53 6.55
CA ALA A 96 -5.70 -6.48 6.30
C ALA A 96 -7.16 -6.99 6.36
N ALA A 97 -7.44 -8.15 5.76
CA ALA A 97 -8.76 -8.80 5.84
C ALA A 97 -9.13 -9.15 7.29
N ILE A 98 -8.19 -9.73 8.05
CA ILE A 98 -8.38 -10.06 9.47
C ILE A 98 -8.66 -8.80 10.29
N SER A 99 -7.89 -7.72 10.05
CA SER A 99 -8.07 -6.44 10.71
C SER A 99 -9.50 -5.89 10.50
N ALA A 100 -9.99 -5.93 9.24
CA ALA A 100 -11.34 -5.48 8.90
C ALA A 100 -12.43 -6.32 9.60
N TYR A 101 -12.24 -7.64 9.67
CA TYR A 101 -13.14 -8.51 10.43
C TYR A 101 -13.14 -8.27 11.94
N LEU A 102 -12.09 -7.65 12.48
CA LEU A 102 -12.01 -7.22 13.88
C LEU A 102 -12.46 -5.76 14.08
N GLY A 103 -12.94 -5.11 13.01
CA GLY A 103 -13.53 -3.78 13.05
C GLY A 103 -12.57 -2.64 12.73
N VAL A 104 -11.31 -2.92 12.39
CA VAL A 104 -10.31 -1.93 11.95
C VAL A 104 -10.15 -2.05 10.44
N THR A 105 -10.69 -1.09 9.69
CA THR A 105 -10.86 -1.24 8.23
C THR A 105 -9.80 -0.53 7.40
N GLU A 106 -9.01 0.34 8.02
CA GLU A 106 -7.99 1.16 7.39
C GLU A 106 -6.95 0.31 6.65
N PRO A 107 -6.40 -0.79 7.22
CA PRO A 107 -5.48 -1.65 6.49
C PRO A 107 -6.09 -2.28 5.24
N ALA A 108 -7.38 -2.67 5.29
CA ALA A 108 -8.09 -3.22 4.15
C ALA A 108 -8.39 -2.16 3.07
N LEU A 109 -8.84 -0.98 3.50
CA LEU A 109 -9.20 0.11 2.60
C LEU A 109 -7.97 0.64 1.84
N PHE A 110 -6.90 0.97 2.57
CA PHE A 110 -5.70 1.57 1.98
C PHE A 110 -4.74 0.53 1.40
N GLY A 111 -4.61 -0.64 2.03
CA GLY A 111 -3.67 -1.66 1.59
C GLY A 111 -4.12 -2.43 0.34
N VAL A 112 -5.43 -2.55 0.09
CA VAL A 112 -5.97 -3.38 -0.99
C VAL A 112 -7.12 -2.71 -1.74
N ASN A 113 -8.20 -2.34 -1.06
CA ASN A 113 -9.45 -1.96 -1.73
C ASN A 113 -9.28 -0.73 -2.64
N LEU A 114 -8.67 0.35 -2.14
CA LEU A 114 -8.42 1.55 -2.94
C LEU A 114 -7.31 1.36 -3.97
N LYS A 115 -6.29 0.56 -3.64
CA LYS A 115 -5.20 0.22 -4.56
C LYS A 115 -5.73 -0.46 -5.83
N TYR A 116 -6.69 -1.38 -5.68
CA TYR A 116 -7.17 -2.20 -6.81
C TYR A 116 -8.60 -1.90 -7.29
N VAL A 117 -9.33 -1.02 -6.60
CA VAL A 117 -10.65 -0.46 -6.95
C VAL A 117 -11.81 -1.48 -7.05
N TYR A 118 -11.68 -2.57 -7.80
CA TYR A 118 -12.76 -3.56 -7.92
C TYR A 118 -13.14 -4.24 -6.59
N PRO A 119 -12.21 -4.55 -5.65
CA PRO A 119 -12.60 -5.11 -4.35
C PRO A 119 -13.33 -4.05 -3.51
N PHE A 120 -12.93 -2.78 -3.61
CA PHE A 120 -13.63 -1.67 -2.94
C PHE A 120 -15.10 -1.58 -3.36
N VAL A 121 -15.36 -1.57 -4.67
CA VAL A 121 -16.71 -1.47 -5.23
C VAL A 121 -17.54 -2.72 -4.90
N ALA A 122 -16.95 -3.92 -4.97
CA ALA A 122 -17.62 -5.15 -4.54
C ALA A 122 -18.01 -5.09 -3.05
N GLY A 123 -17.11 -4.62 -2.19
CA GLY A 123 -17.35 -4.36 -0.78
C GLY A 123 -18.49 -3.37 -0.54
N MET A 124 -18.54 -2.27 -1.29
CA MET A 124 -19.62 -1.27 -1.20
C MET A 124 -20.98 -1.85 -1.60
N ILE A 125 -21.04 -2.64 -2.67
CA ILE A 125 -22.28 -3.29 -3.12
C ILE A 125 -22.74 -4.31 -2.06
N GLY A 126 -21.83 -5.13 -1.55
CA GLY A 126 -22.12 -6.07 -0.46
C GLY A 126 -22.65 -5.38 0.79
N SER A 127 -21.99 -4.31 1.23
CA SER A 127 -22.39 -3.49 2.37
C SER A 127 -23.75 -2.81 2.15
N GLY A 128 -24.01 -2.29 0.95
CA GLY A 128 -25.31 -1.71 0.61
C GLY A 128 -26.45 -2.72 0.66
N ILE A 129 -26.24 -3.93 0.12
CA ILE A 129 -27.26 -5.00 0.19
C ILE A 129 -27.49 -5.44 1.64
N ALA A 130 -26.43 -5.55 2.44
CA ALA A 130 -26.54 -5.84 3.86
C ALA A 130 -27.27 -4.72 4.62
N GLY A 131 -26.96 -3.44 4.35
CA GLY A 131 -27.66 -2.30 4.93
C GLY A 131 -29.15 -2.23 4.57
N LEU A 132 -29.50 -2.58 3.33
CA LEU A 132 -30.88 -2.73 2.89
C LEU A 132 -31.60 -3.81 3.71
N PHE A 133 -30.99 -4.98 3.86
CA PHE A 133 -31.54 -6.08 4.65
C PHE A 133 -31.71 -5.66 6.11
N CYS A 134 -30.65 -5.17 6.74
CA CYS A 134 -30.60 -4.69 8.11
C CYS A 134 -31.76 -3.75 8.45
N THR A 135 -31.95 -2.71 7.64
CA THR A 135 -33.01 -1.69 7.84
C THR A 135 -34.41 -2.21 7.52
N SER A 136 -34.55 -3.11 6.53
CA SER A 136 -35.84 -3.74 6.20
C SER A 136 -36.40 -4.50 7.40
N PHE A 137 -35.55 -5.22 8.13
CA PHE A 137 -35.90 -6.00 9.32
C PHE A 137 -35.80 -5.22 10.64
N ASN A 138 -35.46 -3.92 10.61
CA ASN A 138 -35.26 -3.08 11.78
C ASN A 138 -34.27 -3.65 12.80
N ILE A 139 -33.17 -4.24 12.32
CA ILE A 139 -32.13 -4.76 13.20
C ILE A 139 -31.48 -3.57 13.92
N THR A 140 -31.43 -3.64 15.25
CA THR A 140 -30.82 -2.60 16.09
C THR A 140 -29.82 -3.17 17.09
N ALA A 141 -28.87 -2.31 17.50
CA ALA A 141 -27.88 -2.57 18.53
C ALA A 141 -28.28 -1.92 19.88
N ASN A 142 -27.82 -2.53 20.97
CA ASN A 142 -27.93 -1.98 22.33
C ASN A 142 -26.95 -0.82 22.57
N ALA A 143 -25.77 -0.90 21.95
CA ALA A 143 -24.69 0.03 22.16
C ALA A 143 -23.77 0.11 20.93
N ILE A 144 -22.94 1.14 20.89
CA ILE A 144 -21.74 1.21 20.07
C ILE A 144 -20.76 0.18 20.65
N GLY A 145 -20.22 -0.72 19.82
CA GLY A 145 -19.34 -1.79 20.28
C GLY A 145 -18.14 -2.02 19.37
N ILE A 146 -17.73 -3.28 19.23
CA ILE A 146 -16.65 -3.65 18.30
C ILE A 146 -17.27 -3.83 16.91
N GLY A 147 -16.65 -3.28 15.87
CA GLY A 147 -17.08 -3.49 14.49
C GLY A 147 -16.72 -4.90 13.99
N GLY A 148 -17.10 -5.22 12.75
CA GLY A 148 -16.73 -6.51 12.14
C GLY A 148 -17.48 -7.71 12.73
N LEU A 149 -16.87 -8.90 12.70
CA LEU A 149 -17.48 -10.15 13.14
C LEU A 149 -17.91 -10.16 14.62
N PRO A 150 -17.14 -9.59 15.57
CA PRO A 150 -17.58 -9.48 16.97
C PRO A 150 -18.80 -8.55 17.15
N GLY A 151 -19.16 -7.73 16.16
CA GLY A 151 -20.24 -6.76 16.24
C GLY A 151 -21.61 -7.34 16.52
N ILE A 152 -21.82 -8.64 16.26
CA ILE A 152 -23.04 -9.35 16.67
C ILE A 152 -23.32 -9.26 18.17
N LEU A 153 -22.27 -9.14 19.00
CA LEU A 153 -22.38 -9.03 20.46
C LEU A 153 -23.02 -7.71 20.91
N SER A 154 -23.04 -6.69 20.05
CA SER A 154 -23.69 -5.41 20.32
C SER A 154 -25.16 -5.39 19.90
N ILE A 155 -25.61 -6.38 19.14
CA ILE A 155 -26.97 -6.46 18.58
C ILE A 155 -27.98 -6.83 19.68
N GLN A 156 -29.19 -6.27 19.62
CA GLN A 156 -30.25 -6.68 20.53
C GLN A 156 -30.55 -8.18 20.34
N ALA A 157 -30.69 -8.93 21.44
CA ALA A 157 -30.79 -10.39 21.42
C ALA A 157 -31.88 -10.92 20.46
N LYS A 158 -33.03 -10.23 20.36
CA LYS A 158 -34.12 -10.57 19.44
C LYS A 158 -33.75 -10.54 17.96
N TYR A 159 -32.70 -9.80 17.57
CA TYR A 159 -32.26 -9.65 16.17
C TYR A 159 -30.97 -10.39 15.85
N MET A 160 -30.27 -10.99 16.82
CA MET A 160 -28.98 -11.64 16.57
C MET A 160 -29.04 -12.71 15.48
N GLY A 161 -30.13 -13.49 15.40
CA GLY A 161 -30.32 -14.48 14.34
C GLY A 161 -30.46 -13.86 12.94
N LEU A 162 -31.21 -12.76 12.81
CA LEU A 162 -31.33 -12.02 11.55
C LEU A 162 -30.00 -11.33 11.18
N PHE A 163 -29.29 -10.79 12.16
CA PHE A 163 -27.98 -10.19 11.94
C PHE A 163 -26.95 -11.22 11.50
N ALA A 164 -26.99 -12.45 12.04
CA ALA A 164 -26.11 -13.52 11.57
C ALA A 164 -26.36 -13.88 10.09
N ILE A 165 -27.61 -13.85 9.62
CA ILE A 165 -27.93 -14.00 8.19
C ILE A 165 -27.34 -12.82 7.40
N ASP A 166 -27.48 -11.61 7.92
CA ASP A 166 -26.94 -10.40 7.29
C ASP A 166 -25.41 -10.41 7.21
N MET A 167 -24.72 -10.94 8.23
CA MET A 167 -23.28 -11.17 8.18
C MET A 167 -22.90 -12.14 7.05
N VAL A 168 -23.70 -13.19 6.80
CA VAL A 168 -23.47 -14.10 5.65
C VAL A 168 -23.63 -13.34 4.33
N ILE A 169 -24.62 -12.44 4.22
CA ILE A 169 -24.78 -11.56 3.04
C ILE A 169 -23.53 -10.68 2.86
N ALA A 170 -23.10 -10.01 3.92
CA ALA A 170 -21.92 -9.16 3.95
C ALA A 170 -20.60 -9.92 3.71
N ILE A 171 -20.58 -11.25 3.85
CA ILE A 171 -19.41 -12.06 3.51
C ILE A 171 -19.49 -12.53 2.06
N VAL A 172 -20.57 -13.23 1.71
CA VAL A 172 -20.69 -13.98 0.46
C VAL A 172 -20.78 -13.04 -0.74
N ILE A 173 -21.61 -11.99 -0.67
CA ILE A 173 -21.81 -11.09 -1.81
C ILE A 173 -20.51 -10.40 -2.23
N PRO A 174 -19.82 -9.64 -1.36
CA PRO A 174 -18.60 -8.95 -1.77
C PRO A 174 -17.50 -9.93 -2.15
N PHE A 175 -17.37 -11.07 -1.46
CA PHE A 175 -16.41 -12.10 -1.85
C PHE A 175 -16.64 -12.59 -3.30
N VAL A 176 -17.87 -12.99 -3.62
CA VAL A 176 -18.22 -13.49 -4.95
C VAL A 176 -18.13 -12.39 -6.02
N LEU A 177 -18.59 -11.17 -5.71
CA LEU A 177 -18.52 -10.05 -6.65
C LEU A 177 -17.07 -9.67 -6.96
N THR A 178 -16.17 -9.67 -5.98
CA THR A 178 -14.74 -9.43 -6.20
C THR A 178 -14.16 -10.43 -7.20
N PHE A 179 -14.48 -11.72 -7.06
CA PHE A 179 -14.09 -12.76 -8.03
C PHE A 179 -14.67 -12.52 -9.42
N ILE A 180 -15.97 -12.19 -9.50
CA ILE A 180 -16.65 -11.95 -10.77
C ILE A 180 -16.04 -10.73 -11.46
N PHE A 181 -15.87 -9.62 -10.75
CA PHE A 181 -15.28 -8.40 -11.29
C PHE A 181 -13.88 -8.65 -11.85
N ARG A 182 -13.04 -9.38 -11.13
CA ARG A 182 -11.73 -9.77 -11.64
C ARG A 182 -11.83 -10.61 -12.91
N ARG A 183 -12.71 -11.61 -12.92
CA ARG A 183 -12.88 -12.54 -14.04
C ARG A 183 -13.42 -11.89 -15.32
N VAL A 184 -14.26 -10.87 -15.19
CA VAL A 184 -14.83 -10.14 -16.35
C VAL A 184 -14.04 -8.88 -16.71
N GLY A 185 -12.95 -8.58 -16.02
CA GLY A 185 -12.14 -7.37 -16.26
C GLY A 185 -12.82 -6.06 -15.84
N PHE A 186 -13.79 -6.12 -14.93
CA PHE A 186 -14.48 -4.92 -14.44
C PHE A 186 -13.64 -4.22 -13.38
N LEU A 187 -13.21 -2.98 -13.66
CA LEU A 187 -12.39 -2.15 -12.77
C LEU A 187 -11.03 -2.77 -12.36
N THR A 188 -10.45 -3.65 -13.19
CA THR A 188 -9.18 -4.33 -12.89
C THR A 188 -7.93 -3.59 -13.37
N LYS A 189 -8.11 -2.47 -14.09
CA LYS A 189 -7.00 -1.73 -14.75
C LYS A 189 -5.84 -1.43 -13.80
N ALA A 190 -6.13 -0.98 -12.58
CA ALA A 190 -5.11 -0.68 -11.59
C ALA A 190 -4.26 -1.91 -11.21
N GLU A 191 -4.87 -3.10 -11.06
CA GLU A 191 -4.13 -4.34 -10.82
C GLU A 191 -3.33 -4.77 -12.05
N ASP A 192 -3.92 -4.62 -13.25
CA ASP A 192 -3.29 -5.02 -14.52
C ASP A 192 -2.09 -4.13 -14.86
N GLU A 193 -2.15 -2.82 -14.57
CA GLU A 193 -1.04 -1.88 -14.72
C GLU A 193 0.13 -2.24 -13.80
N VAL A 194 -0.12 -2.46 -12.50
CA VAL A 194 0.91 -2.88 -11.53
C VAL A 194 1.60 -4.17 -11.98
N LYS A 195 0.82 -5.19 -12.38
CA LYS A 195 1.39 -6.47 -12.86
C LYS A 195 2.14 -6.31 -14.18
N SER A 196 1.73 -5.39 -15.05
CA SER A 196 2.43 -5.12 -16.30
C SER A 196 3.78 -4.44 -16.08
N GLU A 197 3.86 -3.50 -15.13
CA GLU A 197 5.11 -2.84 -14.74
C GLU A 197 6.08 -3.83 -14.10
N GLU A 198 5.61 -4.66 -13.15
CA GLU A 198 6.44 -5.69 -12.53
C GLU A 198 6.97 -6.70 -13.57
N ASN A 199 6.13 -7.17 -14.49
CA ASN A 199 6.59 -8.07 -15.57
C ASN A 199 7.58 -7.39 -16.51
N SER A 200 7.38 -6.11 -16.84
CA SER A 200 8.30 -5.34 -17.69
C SER A 200 9.67 -5.19 -17.03
N GLN A 201 9.70 -4.90 -15.72
CA GLN A 201 10.94 -4.81 -14.95
C GLN A 201 11.68 -6.14 -14.90
N VAL A 202 10.97 -7.25 -14.59
CA VAL A 202 11.57 -8.59 -14.60
C VAL A 202 12.11 -8.95 -15.98
N GLN A 203 11.35 -8.67 -17.04
CA GLN A 203 11.80 -8.95 -18.41
C GLN A 203 13.03 -8.11 -18.79
N ALA A 204 13.08 -6.83 -18.43
CA ALA A 204 14.24 -5.97 -18.68
C ALA A 204 15.51 -6.48 -17.96
N VAL A 205 15.38 -6.95 -16.71
CA VAL A 205 16.50 -7.56 -15.97
C VAL A 205 16.99 -8.84 -16.69
N VAL A 206 16.06 -9.71 -17.11
CA VAL A 206 16.41 -10.96 -17.81
C VAL A 206 17.08 -10.68 -19.16
N GLU A 207 16.57 -9.71 -19.92
CA GLU A 207 17.13 -9.30 -21.21
C GLU A 207 18.54 -8.71 -21.02
N ALA A 208 18.73 -7.84 -20.02
CA ALA A 208 20.03 -7.25 -19.70
C ALA A 208 21.07 -8.30 -19.26
N LYS A 209 20.63 -9.37 -18.57
CA LYS A 209 21.52 -10.47 -18.15
C LYS A 209 21.86 -11.47 -19.25
N LYS A 210 21.17 -11.46 -20.38
CA LYS A 210 21.26 -12.52 -21.40
C LYS A 210 22.68 -12.74 -21.94
N ASP A 211 23.47 -11.67 -22.00
CA ASP A 211 24.84 -11.69 -22.52
C ASP A 211 25.91 -11.49 -21.42
N ALA A 212 25.49 -11.45 -20.15
CA ALA A 212 26.32 -11.06 -19.01
C ALA A 212 26.96 -12.27 -18.29
N GLU A 213 27.70 -13.10 -19.02
CA GLU A 213 28.37 -14.29 -18.47
C GLU A 213 29.85 -14.01 -18.19
N VAL A 214 30.20 -13.81 -16.92
CA VAL A 214 31.58 -13.56 -16.47
C VAL A 214 32.13 -14.69 -15.59
N PRO A 215 33.44 -14.99 -15.64
CA PRO A 215 34.06 -16.01 -14.77
C PRO A 215 33.90 -15.70 -13.28
N ALA A 216 33.78 -16.75 -12.46
CA ALA A 216 33.88 -16.64 -11.01
C ALA A 216 35.20 -15.95 -10.60
N GLY A 217 35.13 -15.08 -9.60
CA GLY A 217 36.24 -14.23 -9.17
C GLY A 217 36.42 -12.95 -9.98
N THR A 218 35.58 -12.67 -10.97
CA THR A 218 35.55 -11.34 -11.63
C THR A 218 35.18 -10.28 -10.60
N VAL A 219 36.04 -9.28 -10.43
CA VAL A 219 35.84 -8.18 -9.48
C VAL A 219 35.37 -6.94 -10.24
N ILE A 220 34.20 -6.45 -9.88
CA ILE A 220 33.60 -5.23 -10.43
C ILE A 220 33.81 -4.11 -9.41
N SER A 221 34.34 -2.98 -9.87
CA SER A 221 34.48 -1.77 -9.03
C SER A 221 33.25 -0.89 -9.20
N ILE A 222 32.53 -0.64 -8.11
CA ILE A 222 31.37 0.24 -8.10
C ILE A 222 31.84 1.63 -7.72
N GLN A 223 31.58 2.60 -8.61
CA GLN A 223 31.89 4.01 -8.37
C GLN A 223 30.78 4.68 -7.56
N SER A 224 31.10 5.75 -6.84
CA SER A 224 30.11 6.51 -6.09
C SER A 224 29.15 7.20 -7.06
N PRO A 225 27.83 6.91 -7.00
CA PRO A 225 26.85 7.59 -7.84
C PRO A 225 26.52 9.01 -7.33
N LEU A 226 27.00 9.36 -6.13
CA LEU A 226 26.74 10.61 -5.43
C LEU A 226 28.04 11.20 -4.86
N ALA A 227 28.08 12.52 -4.70
CA ALA A 227 29.06 13.17 -3.84
C ALA A 227 28.45 13.29 -2.44
N GLY A 228 29.22 13.01 -1.39
CA GLY A 228 28.75 13.14 -0.02
C GLY A 228 29.49 12.26 0.96
N ARG A 229 28.80 11.83 2.03
CA ARG A 229 29.39 11.00 3.09
C ARG A 229 28.84 9.59 3.05
N ALA A 230 29.69 8.63 2.71
CA ALA A 230 29.35 7.21 2.71
C ALA A 230 29.45 6.63 4.13
N LYS A 231 28.47 5.81 4.50
CA LYS A 231 28.37 5.11 5.79
C LYS A 231 28.02 3.64 5.57
N ASN A 232 28.15 2.83 6.63
CA ASN A 232 27.73 1.44 6.56
C ASN A 232 26.24 1.36 6.26
N LEU A 233 25.81 0.38 5.46
CA LEU A 233 24.40 0.20 5.14
C LEU A 233 23.54 0.02 6.42
N SER A 234 24.10 -0.57 7.47
CA SER A 234 23.45 -0.73 8.79
C SER A 234 23.09 0.59 9.48
N GLU A 235 23.63 1.72 9.01
CA GLU A 235 23.32 3.06 9.49
C GLU A 235 22.21 3.74 8.67
N ALA A 236 21.63 3.04 7.68
CA ALA A 236 20.47 3.54 6.93
C ALA A 236 19.26 3.77 7.87
N PRO A 237 18.50 4.88 7.71
CA PRO A 237 17.35 5.15 8.57
C PRO A 237 16.22 4.11 8.48
N ASP A 238 16.11 3.41 7.35
CA ASP A 238 15.10 2.38 7.12
C ASP A 238 15.64 0.98 7.50
N PRO A 239 14.97 0.25 8.41
CA PRO A 239 15.34 -1.10 8.81
C PRO A 239 15.46 -2.13 7.68
N VAL A 240 14.68 -1.99 6.60
CA VAL A 240 14.69 -2.91 5.45
C VAL A 240 16.04 -2.88 4.74
N PHE A 241 16.61 -1.67 4.58
CA PHE A 241 17.96 -1.50 4.05
C PHE A 241 19.02 -1.82 5.10
N ALA A 242 18.86 -1.33 6.34
CA ALA A 242 19.85 -1.50 7.39
C ALA A 242 20.13 -2.95 7.78
N GLN A 243 19.15 -3.84 7.61
CA GLN A 243 19.30 -5.28 7.84
C GLN A 243 19.97 -6.02 6.66
N GLY A 244 20.17 -5.36 5.51
CA GLY A 244 20.78 -5.95 4.32
C GLY A 244 19.91 -7.00 3.61
N VAL A 245 18.61 -7.06 3.94
CA VAL A 245 17.67 -8.06 3.40
C VAL A 245 17.44 -7.84 1.90
N MET A 246 17.42 -6.59 1.44
CA MET A 246 17.24 -6.27 0.01
C MET A 246 18.55 -6.26 -0.79
N GLY A 247 19.71 -6.16 -0.12
CA GLY A 247 20.99 -5.92 -0.80
C GLY A 247 22.12 -5.65 0.19
N GLN A 248 23.37 -5.86 -0.25
CA GLN A 248 24.56 -5.40 0.45
C GLN A 248 25.17 -4.20 -0.27
N GLY A 249 25.75 -3.26 0.47
CA GLY A 249 26.35 -2.06 -0.11
C GLY A 249 26.60 -0.99 0.93
N VAL A 250 26.31 0.26 0.59
CA VAL A 250 26.52 1.42 1.46
C VAL A 250 25.30 2.33 1.44
N VAL A 251 25.21 3.24 2.41
CA VAL A 251 24.30 4.38 2.37
C VAL A 251 25.10 5.66 2.26
N ILE A 252 24.71 6.57 1.37
CA ILE A 252 25.39 7.85 1.14
C ILE A 252 24.47 8.98 1.60
N GLU A 253 24.99 9.88 2.42
CA GLU A 253 24.38 11.19 2.68
C GLU A 253 24.88 12.17 1.61
N PRO A 254 24.07 12.48 0.58
CA PRO A 254 24.52 13.30 -0.52
C PRO A 254 24.75 14.75 -0.08
N THR A 255 25.71 15.41 -0.73
CA THR A 255 25.92 16.86 -0.63
C THR A 255 25.39 17.62 -1.85
N GLU A 256 25.07 16.90 -2.93
CA GLU A 256 24.56 17.42 -4.19
C GLU A 256 23.38 16.56 -4.70
N GLY A 257 22.43 17.19 -5.37
CA GLY A 257 21.21 16.58 -5.89
C GLY A 257 21.37 15.91 -7.26
N GLU A 258 22.46 15.16 -7.47
CA GLU A 258 22.79 14.58 -8.78
C GLU A 258 23.24 13.13 -8.64
N LEU A 259 22.41 12.19 -9.10
CA LEU A 259 22.69 10.76 -9.14
C LEU A 259 23.21 10.37 -10.54
N VAL A 260 24.39 9.76 -10.59
CA VAL A 260 25.04 9.29 -11.83
C VAL A 260 25.23 7.78 -11.85
N ALA A 261 25.49 7.22 -13.03
CA ALA A 261 25.73 5.79 -13.20
C ALA A 261 27.02 5.35 -12.49
N PRO A 262 26.96 4.36 -11.56
CA PRO A 262 28.14 3.85 -10.85
C PRO A 262 28.90 2.76 -11.61
N VAL A 263 28.30 2.20 -12.67
CA VAL A 263 28.83 1.12 -13.52
C VAL A 263 28.34 1.33 -14.96
N ASP A 264 29.03 0.72 -15.92
CA ASP A 264 28.51 0.57 -17.29
C ASP A 264 27.43 -0.51 -17.31
N GLY A 265 26.32 -0.28 -18.01
CA GLY A 265 25.24 -1.26 -18.07
C GLY A 265 23.93 -0.72 -18.64
N VAL A 266 22.83 -1.34 -18.25
CA VAL A 266 21.47 -1.02 -18.72
C VAL A 266 20.58 -0.63 -17.55
N VAL A 267 19.73 0.38 -17.75
CA VAL A 267 18.68 0.77 -16.82
C VAL A 267 17.61 -0.32 -16.79
N SER A 268 17.65 -1.17 -15.78
CA SER A 268 16.73 -2.30 -15.63
C SER A 268 15.35 -1.89 -15.10
N VAL A 269 15.31 -0.88 -14.23
CA VAL A 269 14.08 -0.31 -13.69
C VAL A 269 14.28 1.17 -13.38
N LEU A 270 13.28 1.98 -13.73
CA LEU A 270 13.12 3.35 -13.24
C LEU A 270 11.73 3.46 -12.63
N PHE A 271 11.65 3.81 -11.35
CA PHE A 271 10.37 3.88 -10.65
C PHE A 271 9.51 5.06 -11.14
N PRO A 272 8.16 4.96 -11.19
CA PRO A 272 7.29 6.02 -11.71
C PRO A 272 7.48 7.39 -11.03
N THR A 273 7.69 7.38 -9.71
CA THR A 273 7.96 8.58 -8.90
C THR A 273 9.44 8.98 -8.91
N LYS A 274 10.29 8.33 -9.71
CA LYS A 274 11.70 8.67 -10.02
C LYS A 274 12.64 8.76 -8.80
N HIS A 275 12.20 8.31 -7.63
CA HIS A 275 13.02 8.30 -6.42
C HIS A 275 14.01 7.13 -6.40
N ALA A 276 13.84 6.11 -7.24
CA ALA A 276 14.72 4.95 -7.28
C ALA A 276 14.98 4.48 -8.72
N ILE A 277 16.16 3.91 -8.93
CA ILE A 277 16.62 3.38 -10.22
C ILE A 277 17.48 2.15 -10.00
N GLY A 278 17.28 1.13 -10.83
CA GLY A 278 18.06 -0.10 -10.82
C GLY A 278 18.84 -0.28 -12.13
N LEU A 279 20.08 -0.74 -12.03
CA LEU A 279 20.96 -1.03 -13.16
C LEU A 279 21.37 -2.50 -13.16
N VAL A 280 21.56 -3.06 -14.35
CA VAL A 280 22.27 -4.32 -14.53
C VAL A 280 23.57 -3.97 -15.26
N SER A 281 24.72 -4.29 -14.65
CA SER A 281 26.02 -4.05 -15.29
C SER A 281 26.22 -4.99 -16.49
N ASP A 282 27.18 -4.66 -17.36
CA ASP A 282 27.55 -5.53 -18.49
C ASP A 282 28.03 -6.94 -18.02
N GLU A 283 28.49 -7.05 -16.78
CA GLU A 283 28.88 -8.30 -16.12
C GLU A 283 27.75 -8.97 -15.30
N GLY A 284 26.55 -8.39 -15.30
CA GLY A 284 25.34 -8.99 -14.69
C GLY A 284 25.16 -8.67 -13.21
N LEU A 285 25.91 -7.71 -12.67
CA LEU A 285 25.71 -7.18 -11.33
C LEU A 285 24.42 -6.36 -11.29
N GLU A 286 23.50 -6.66 -10.37
CA GLU A 286 22.29 -5.88 -10.18
C GLU A 286 22.51 -4.84 -9.07
N LEU A 287 22.34 -3.56 -9.41
CA LEU A 287 22.43 -2.44 -8.48
C LEU A 287 21.08 -1.77 -8.33
N LEU A 288 20.71 -1.40 -7.10
CA LEU A 288 19.58 -0.53 -6.80
C LEU A 288 20.07 0.71 -6.05
N MET A 289 19.64 1.88 -6.52
CA MET A 289 19.90 3.17 -5.90
C MET A 289 18.55 3.81 -5.52
N HIS A 290 18.36 4.10 -4.24
CA HIS A 290 17.09 4.62 -3.71
C HIS A 290 17.30 5.98 -3.04
N ILE A 291 16.88 7.07 -3.68
CA ILE A 291 17.13 8.43 -3.24
C ILE A 291 16.21 8.77 -2.06
N GLY A 292 16.79 8.87 -0.87
CA GLY A 292 16.07 9.20 0.36
C GLY A 292 15.23 8.06 0.93
N MET A 293 14.46 8.35 1.99
CA MET A 293 13.56 7.39 2.65
C MET A 293 12.12 7.89 2.59
N ASP A 294 11.18 6.98 2.29
CA ASP A 294 9.76 7.29 2.09
C ASP A 294 9.47 8.34 1.00
N THR A 295 10.45 8.65 0.15
CA THR A 295 10.40 9.65 -0.93
C THR A 295 9.45 9.26 -2.07
N VAL A 296 9.01 8.01 -2.13
CA VAL A 296 7.90 7.56 -2.99
C VAL A 296 6.64 8.39 -2.75
N ASN A 297 6.42 8.87 -1.51
CA ASN A 297 5.25 9.68 -1.13
C ASN A 297 5.28 11.11 -1.69
N LEU A 298 6.37 11.52 -2.34
CA LEU A 298 6.47 12.79 -3.04
C LEU A 298 5.87 12.73 -4.47
N ASP A 299 5.44 11.56 -4.93
CA ASP A 299 4.79 11.38 -6.24
C ASP A 299 5.59 11.96 -7.43
N GLY A 300 6.93 11.96 -7.32
CA GLY A 300 7.84 12.50 -8.33
C GLY A 300 8.17 13.99 -8.20
N ASP A 301 7.58 14.70 -7.25
CA ASP A 301 7.93 16.10 -6.96
C ASP A 301 9.37 16.20 -6.45
N GLY A 302 10.13 17.08 -7.08
CA GLY A 302 11.55 17.28 -6.78
C GLY A 302 12.50 16.31 -7.49
N PHE A 303 12.02 15.44 -8.39
CA PHE A 303 12.85 14.51 -9.16
C PHE A 303 12.76 14.71 -10.67
N THR A 304 13.90 14.70 -11.35
CA THR A 304 14.02 14.74 -12.81
C THR A 304 14.88 13.58 -13.29
N ALA A 305 14.27 12.66 -14.05
CA ALA A 305 14.98 11.54 -14.67
C ALA A 305 15.54 11.97 -16.04
N HIS A 306 16.79 11.57 -16.32
CA HIS A 306 17.50 11.84 -17.58
C HIS A 306 17.60 10.62 -18.50
N VAL A 307 17.20 9.46 -17.97
CA VAL A 307 17.18 8.17 -18.66
C VAL A 307 15.80 7.55 -18.55
N LYS A 308 15.54 6.54 -19.38
CA LYS A 308 14.36 5.67 -19.28
C LYS A 308 14.80 4.21 -19.13
N GLN A 309 13.87 3.37 -18.70
CA GLN A 309 14.08 1.92 -18.65
C GLN A 309 14.51 1.39 -20.03
N GLY A 310 15.51 0.50 -20.03
CA GLY A 310 16.12 -0.08 -21.22
C GLY A 310 17.23 0.75 -21.86
N ASP A 311 17.47 1.98 -21.41
CA ASP A 311 18.62 2.77 -21.88
C ASP A 311 19.93 2.15 -21.41
N ARG A 312 20.95 2.24 -22.27
CA ARG A 312 22.32 1.88 -21.92
C ARG A 312 23.04 3.11 -21.36
N VAL A 313 23.80 2.93 -20.30
CA VAL A 313 24.51 4.00 -19.58
C VAL A 313 25.98 3.60 -19.38
N SER A 314 26.86 4.60 -19.37
CA SER A 314 28.25 4.50 -18.97
C SER A 314 28.48 5.16 -17.61
N VAL A 315 29.53 4.75 -16.90
CA VAL A 315 29.94 5.36 -15.62
C VAL A 315 29.97 6.88 -15.73
N GLY A 316 29.27 7.54 -14.80
CA GLY A 316 29.19 9.00 -14.72
C GLY A 316 28.05 9.64 -15.52
N ASP A 317 27.34 8.87 -16.36
CA ASP A 317 26.14 9.39 -17.05
C ASP A 317 25.09 9.83 -16.03
N ALA A 318 24.42 10.96 -16.32
CA ALA A 318 23.38 11.49 -15.46
C ALA A 318 22.15 10.56 -15.47
N LEU A 319 21.70 10.15 -14.28
CA LEU A 319 20.52 9.30 -14.12
C LEU A 319 19.32 10.11 -13.64
N ILE A 320 19.46 10.73 -12.47
CA ILE A 320 18.38 11.48 -11.81
C ILE A 320 18.97 12.73 -11.13
N SER A 321 18.40 13.90 -11.41
CA SER A 321 18.58 15.10 -10.59
C SER A 321 17.46 15.19 -9.56
N PHE A 322 17.77 15.64 -8.34
CA PHE A 322 16.79 15.77 -7.27
C PHE A 322 16.99 17.02 -6.41
N ASP A 323 15.90 17.65 -5.99
CA ASP A 323 15.92 18.82 -5.11
C ASP A 323 15.98 18.38 -3.65
N MET A 324 17.20 18.34 -3.11
CA MET A 324 17.44 17.98 -1.72
C MET A 324 16.71 18.90 -0.72
N ALA A 325 16.61 20.19 -1.01
CA ALA A 325 15.98 21.15 -0.12
C ALA A 325 14.47 20.92 -0.07
N ALA A 326 13.84 20.64 -1.21
CA ALA A 326 12.43 20.28 -1.28
C ALA A 326 12.12 18.97 -0.53
N ILE A 327 12.94 17.93 -0.73
CA ILE A 327 12.78 16.62 -0.05
C ILE A 327 12.88 16.79 1.48
N GLN A 328 13.89 17.52 1.95
CA GLN A 328 14.08 17.79 3.37
C GLN A 328 12.97 18.67 3.96
N ALA A 329 12.49 19.68 3.21
CA ALA A 329 11.37 20.52 3.62
C ALA A 329 10.05 19.74 3.76
N ALA A 330 9.88 18.68 2.96
CA ALA A 330 8.77 17.74 3.08
C ALA A 330 8.93 16.73 4.24
N GLY A 331 10.04 16.77 4.97
CA GLY A 331 10.30 15.95 6.15
C GLY A 331 10.95 14.60 5.88
N TYR A 332 11.43 14.36 4.65
CA TYR A 332 12.03 13.09 4.26
C TYR A 332 13.57 13.14 4.31
N PRO A 333 14.24 12.10 4.80
CA PRO A 333 15.71 11.97 4.71
C PRO A 333 16.17 11.86 3.25
N VAL A 334 17.35 12.40 2.94
CA VAL A 334 18.01 12.26 1.62
C VAL A 334 19.09 11.15 1.60
N ALA A 335 19.27 10.44 2.71
CA ALA A 335 20.19 9.32 2.79
C ALA A 335 19.81 8.27 1.74
N THR A 336 20.76 7.92 0.88
CA THR A 336 20.53 7.16 -0.35
C THR A 336 21.28 5.84 -0.30
N PRO A 337 20.59 4.69 -0.11
CA PRO A 337 21.19 3.38 -0.26
C PRO A 337 21.64 3.12 -1.69
N VAL A 338 22.82 2.54 -1.82
CA VAL A 338 23.41 2.03 -3.06
C VAL A 338 23.79 0.58 -2.80
N ILE A 339 22.98 -0.36 -3.31
CA ILE A 339 23.04 -1.77 -2.92
C ILE A 339 23.13 -2.71 -4.12
N VAL A 340 23.78 -3.85 -3.92
CA VAL A 340 23.78 -5.00 -4.82
C VAL A 340 22.65 -5.95 -4.42
N THR A 341 21.71 -6.23 -5.34
CA THR A 341 20.49 -6.98 -5.04
C THR A 341 20.62 -8.49 -5.29
N ASN A 342 21.48 -8.93 -6.22
CA ASN A 342 21.71 -10.34 -6.51
C ASN A 342 22.88 -10.94 -5.70
N GLN A 343 22.79 -10.88 -4.37
CA GLN A 343 23.83 -11.34 -3.43
C GLN A 343 24.17 -12.85 -3.53
N ASN A 344 23.29 -13.66 -4.11
CA ASN A 344 23.56 -15.08 -4.38
C ASN A 344 24.54 -15.28 -5.55
N ASP A 345 24.69 -14.26 -6.39
CA ASP A 345 25.57 -14.26 -7.57
C ASP A 345 26.87 -13.50 -7.32
N PHE A 346 26.86 -12.52 -6.41
CA PHE A 346 27.96 -11.60 -6.15
C PHE A 346 28.16 -11.36 -4.65
N GLN A 347 29.41 -11.39 -4.21
CA GLN A 347 29.81 -10.96 -2.87
C GLN A 347 30.28 -9.51 -2.89
N THR A 348 29.69 -8.68 -2.02
CA THR A 348 30.09 -7.28 -1.85
C THR A 348 31.19 -7.13 -0.82
N ASP A 349 32.27 -6.45 -1.17
CA ASP A 349 33.38 -6.12 -0.28
C ASP A 349 33.59 -4.60 -0.25
N VAL A 350 33.42 -3.97 0.92
CA VAL A 350 33.65 -2.53 1.09
C VAL A 350 35.15 -2.27 1.09
N THR A 351 35.63 -1.49 0.12
CA THR A 351 37.07 -1.28 -0.12
C THR A 351 37.66 -0.11 0.69
N ARG A 352 36.82 0.70 1.32
CA ARG A 352 37.20 1.86 2.14
C ARG A 352 36.70 1.71 3.59
N GLU A 353 37.46 2.23 4.54
CA GLU A 353 36.99 2.33 5.92
C GLU A 353 35.85 3.36 6.00
N LEU A 354 34.68 2.92 6.45
CA LEU A 354 33.48 3.76 6.59
C LEU A 354 33.30 4.20 8.05
N PRO A 355 32.84 5.44 8.31
CA PRO A 355 32.36 6.42 7.33
C PRO A 355 33.48 7.23 6.66
N CYS A 356 33.33 7.58 5.39
CA CYS A 356 34.26 8.46 4.67
C CYS A 356 33.54 9.41 3.70
N ASP A 357 34.21 10.51 3.35
CA ASP A 357 33.72 11.40 2.29
C ASP A 357 34.11 10.83 0.93
N VAL A 358 33.19 10.91 -0.02
CA VAL A 358 33.32 10.36 -1.38
C VAL A 358 32.87 11.40 -2.42
N ALA A 359 33.64 11.54 -3.49
CA ALA A 359 33.22 12.30 -4.66
C ALA A 359 32.52 11.39 -5.69
N ARG A 360 31.69 11.97 -6.57
CA ARG A 360 31.11 11.24 -7.70
C ARG A 360 32.21 10.59 -8.54
N GLY A 361 32.02 9.32 -8.89
CA GLY A 361 32.99 8.57 -9.68
C GLY A 361 34.19 8.01 -8.89
N GLU A 362 34.29 8.24 -7.57
CA GLU A 362 35.29 7.55 -6.75
C GLU A 362 34.83 6.13 -6.39
N ALA A 363 35.75 5.16 -6.38
CA ALA A 363 35.42 3.80 -6.00
C ALA A 363 34.94 3.73 -4.55
N ILE A 364 33.78 3.10 -4.32
CA ILE A 364 33.15 2.97 -3.00
C ILE A 364 33.27 1.57 -2.41
N PHE A 365 32.98 0.56 -3.23
CA PHE A 365 33.06 -0.85 -2.86
C PHE A 365 33.17 -1.70 -4.13
N THR A 366 33.51 -2.98 -3.95
CA THR A 366 33.63 -3.95 -5.04
C THR A 366 32.60 -5.05 -4.90
N ALA A 367 32.25 -5.69 -6.02
CA ALA A 367 31.46 -6.91 -6.04
C ALA A 367 32.22 -8.01 -6.79
N SER A 368 32.43 -9.15 -6.14
CA SER A 368 33.14 -10.30 -6.68
C SER A 368 32.14 -11.37 -7.11
N LYS A 369 32.23 -11.84 -8.36
CA LYS A 369 31.40 -12.95 -8.86
C LYS A 369 31.71 -14.23 -8.08
N LEU A 370 30.68 -14.87 -7.53
CA LEU A 370 30.79 -16.11 -6.74
C LEU A 370 31.06 -17.36 -7.57
#